data_AF-A0A286TTN0-F1
#
_entry.id   AF-A0A286TTN0-F1
#
_cell.length_a   1.000
_cell.length_b   1.000
_cell.length_c   1.000
_cell.angle_alpha   90.00
_cell.angle_beta   90.00
_cell.angle_gamma   90.00
#
_symmetry.space_group_name_H-M   'P 1'
#
loop_
_entity.id
_entity.type
_entity.pdbx_description
1 polymer ?
#
loop_
_entity_poly.entity_id
_entity_poly.type
_entity_poly.pdbx_seq_one_letter_code
_entity_poly.pdbx_strand_id
1 'polypeptide(L)'
;MSLKKQFNQIEKLKASFGFTLVEVIFSVVILGLISAGVAYPYMIGMKSINAKEDRMLLDSALRSRMEILISTDFGALSDSSEVVNINGQNYTITWTVVNMDMDGDAVPETNAKLVVVSVTEVPGRSLTTIIVDNEGRIGKIS
;
A
#
# COMPACT_ATOMS: atom_id res chain seq x y z
N MET A 1 -59.51 26.35 45.14
CA MET A 1 -58.25 26.92 44.59
C MET A 1 -58.41 26.95 43.06
N SER A 2 -58.40 28.13 42.45
CA SER A 2 -58.96 28.36 41.10
C SER A 2 -58.10 27.76 39.96
N LEU A 3 -58.73 27.02 39.04
CA LEU A 3 -58.15 26.48 37.79
C LEU A 3 -57.38 27.54 36.98
N LYS A 4 -57.78 28.81 37.06
CA LYS A 4 -57.07 29.94 36.43
C LYS A 4 -55.64 30.10 36.95
N LYS A 5 -55.35 29.79 38.22
CA LYS A 5 -53.98 29.86 38.76
C LYS A 5 -53.09 28.73 38.25
N GLN A 6 -53.66 27.54 37.97
CA GLN A 6 -52.92 26.40 37.45
C GLN A 6 -52.55 26.59 35.96
N PHE A 7 -53.47 27.09 35.13
CA PHE A 7 -53.17 27.40 33.72
C PHE A 7 -52.10 28.48 33.56
N ASN A 8 -52.11 29.51 34.41
CA ASN A 8 -51.12 30.58 34.39
C ASN A 8 -49.70 30.11 34.81
N GLN A 9 -49.60 29.02 35.58
CA GLN A 9 -48.32 28.39 35.91
C GLN A 9 -47.78 27.52 34.78
N ILE A 10 -48.66 26.87 34.00
CA ILE A 10 -48.27 26.07 32.83
C ILE A 10 -47.79 26.97 31.68
N GLU A 11 -48.42 28.13 31.45
CA GLU A 11 -47.94 29.11 30.46
C GLU A 11 -46.60 29.75 30.86
N LYS A 12 -46.33 29.98 32.15
CA LYS A 12 -45.03 30.47 32.63
C LYS A 12 -43.90 29.43 32.52
N LEU A 13 -44.22 28.14 32.49
CA LEU A 13 -43.25 27.07 32.27
C LEU A 13 -42.91 26.86 30.80
N LYS A 14 -43.67 27.45 29.87
CA LYS A 14 -43.27 27.64 28.46
C LYS A 14 -42.38 28.88 28.31
N ALA A 15 -41.36 29.02 29.15
CA ALA A 15 -40.21 29.82 28.77
C ALA A 15 -39.61 29.13 27.52
N SER A 16 -39.66 29.81 26.38
CA SER A 16 -39.04 29.32 25.15
C SER A 16 -37.54 29.13 25.42
N PHE A 17 -37.13 27.88 25.65
CA PHE A 17 -35.73 27.47 25.68
C PHE A 17 -35.20 27.51 24.24
N GLY A 18 -35.05 28.71 23.70
CA GLY A 18 -34.38 28.97 22.44
C GLY A 18 -32.89 29.21 22.69
N PHE A 19 -32.05 28.76 21.76
CA PHE A 19 -30.64 29.11 21.76
C PHE A 19 -30.47 30.62 21.61
N THR A 20 -29.63 31.22 22.44
CA THR A 20 -29.27 32.63 22.26
C THR A 20 -28.37 32.78 21.02
N LEU A 21 -28.44 33.93 20.33
CA LEU A 21 -27.56 34.22 19.19
C LEU A 21 -26.07 34.05 19.56
N VAL A 22 -25.72 34.46 20.78
CA VAL A 22 -24.36 34.35 21.33
C VAL A 22 -23.95 32.89 21.49
N GLU A 23 -24.78 32.02 22.07
CA GLU A 23 -24.48 30.58 22.16
C GLU A 23 -24.31 29.93 20.78
N VAL A 24 -25.11 30.32 19.79
CA VAL A 24 -24.97 29.79 18.43
C VAL A 24 -23.61 30.19 17.85
N ILE A 25 -23.21 31.45 18.00
CA ILE A 25 -21.89 31.93 17.53
C ILE A 25 -20.77 31.16 18.24
N PHE A 26 -20.82 31.03 19.56
CA PHE A 26 -19.83 30.26 20.31
C PHE A 26 -19.78 28.79 19.90
N SER A 27 -20.94 28.16 19.66
CA SER A 27 -21.01 26.76 19.22
C SER A 27 -20.35 26.57 17.85
N VAL A 28 -20.61 27.48 16.90
CA VAL A 28 -19.99 27.45 15.57
C VAL A 28 -18.48 27.64 15.65
N VAL A 29 -18.00 28.56 16.50
CA VAL A 29 -16.56 28.79 16.71
C VAL A 29 -15.89 27.54 17.29
N ILE A 30 -16.48 26.94 18.33
CA ILE A 30 -15.93 25.73 18.96
C ILE A 30 -15.92 24.56 17.96
N LEU A 31 -16.99 24.37 17.19
CA LEU A 31 -17.05 23.37 16.12
C LEU A 31 -15.97 23.59 15.05
N GLY A 32 -15.74 24.84 14.65
CA GLY A 32 -14.68 25.19 13.70
C GLY A 32 -13.29 24.83 14.23
N LEU A 33 -13.01 25.14 15.50
CA LEU A 33 -11.73 24.80 16.14
C LEU A 33 -11.52 23.29 16.27
N ILE A 34 -12.56 22.54 16.66
CA ILE A 34 -12.50 21.08 16.74
C ILE A 34 -12.26 20.47 15.35
N SER A 35 -13.00 20.93 14.35
CA SER A 35 -12.85 20.46 12.96
C SER A 35 -11.43 20.69 12.42
N ALA A 36 -10.88 21.89 12.63
CA ALA A 36 -9.50 22.20 12.25
C ALA A 36 -8.47 21.33 12.99
N GLY A 37 -8.71 21.06 14.28
CA GLY A 37 -7.84 20.21 15.10
C GLY A 37 -7.80 18.75 14.63
N VAL A 38 -8.92 18.21 14.13
CA VAL A 38 -9.01 16.82 13.65
C VAL A 38 -8.56 16.68 12.18
N ALA A 39 -8.69 17.72 11.37
CA ALA A 39 -8.33 17.68 9.95
C ALA A 39 -6.85 17.36 9.71
N TYR A 40 -5.95 17.95 10.51
CA TYR A 40 -4.50 17.77 10.35
C TYR A 40 -4.02 16.31 10.57
N PRO A 41 -4.31 15.66 11.71
CA PRO A 41 -3.91 14.26 11.90
C PRO A 41 -4.61 13.31 10.92
N TYR A 42 -5.85 13.60 10.53
CA TYR A 42 -6.57 12.82 9.52
C TYR A 42 -5.85 12.83 8.16
N MET A 43 -5.41 14.01 7.69
CA MET A 43 -4.66 14.13 6.44
C MET A 43 -3.32 13.37 6.48
N ILE A 44 -2.61 13.42 7.60
CA ILE A 44 -1.35 12.66 7.77
C ILE A 44 -1.63 11.15 7.71
N GLY A 45 -2.69 10.69 8.39
CA GLY A 45 -3.12 9.29 8.35
C GLY A 45 -3.45 8.82 6.92
N MET A 46 -4.19 9.62 6.15
CA MET A 46 -4.52 9.27 4.76
C MET A 46 -3.27 9.19 3.88
N LYS A 47 -2.31 10.10 4.03
CA LYS A 47 -1.04 10.05 3.27
C LYS A 47 -0.24 8.78 3.55
N SER A 48 -0.21 8.33 4.81
CA SER A 48 0.51 7.10 5.16
C SER A 48 -0.19 5.83 4.64
N ILE A 49 -1.53 5.84 4.59
CA ILE A 49 -2.32 4.76 4.00
C ILE A 49 -2.06 4.67 2.50
N ASN A 50 -2.13 5.77 1.76
CA ASN A 50 -1.89 5.78 0.32
C ASN A 50 -0.46 5.30 0.00
N ALA A 51 0.53 5.78 0.75
CA ALA A 51 1.91 5.32 0.58
C ALA A 51 2.08 3.83 0.88
N LYS A 52 1.29 3.27 1.81
CA LYS A 52 1.28 1.83 2.09
C LYS A 52 0.62 1.04 0.96
N GLU A 53 -0.47 1.55 0.42
CA GLU A 53 -1.17 0.94 -0.71
C GLU A 53 -0.27 0.87 -1.95
N ASP A 54 0.36 1.98 -2.33
CA ASP A 54 1.34 2.03 -3.44
C ASP A 54 2.44 0.99 -3.25
N ARG A 55 2.93 0.88 -2.01
CA ARG A 55 3.96 -0.11 -1.65
C ARG A 55 3.47 -1.54 -1.84
N MET A 56 2.23 -1.85 -1.46
CA MET A 56 1.66 -3.19 -1.61
C MET A 56 1.44 -3.54 -3.09
N LEU A 57 0.95 -2.59 -3.89
CA LEU A 57 0.77 -2.76 -5.32
C LEU A 57 2.11 -3.01 -6.03
N LEU A 58 3.15 -2.27 -5.65
CA LEU A 58 4.49 -2.45 -6.20
C LEU A 58 5.10 -3.79 -5.82
N ASP A 59 4.93 -4.24 -4.57
CA ASP A 59 5.37 -5.58 -4.14
C ASP A 59 4.61 -6.69 -4.88
N SER A 60 3.32 -6.49 -5.15
CA SER A 60 2.51 -7.40 -5.96
C SER A 60 3.04 -7.50 -7.39
N ALA A 61 3.37 -6.35 -8.01
CA ALA A 61 3.95 -6.30 -9.34
C ALA A 61 5.30 -7.03 -9.41
N LEU A 62 6.18 -6.81 -8.44
CA LEU A 62 7.47 -7.52 -8.36
C LEU A 62 7.29 -9.03 -8.22
N ARG A 63 6.36 -9.47 -7.36
CA ARG A 63 6.06 -10.91 -7.19
C ARG A 63 5.48 -11.52 -8.45
N SER A 64 4.54 -10.83 -9.10
CA SER A 64 3.95 -11.27 -10.36
C SER A 64 5.02 -11.41 -11.45
N ARG A 65 5.92 -10.43 -11.58
CA ARG A 65 7.05 -10.51 -12.53
C ARG A 65 7.98 -11.68 -12.19
N MET A 66 8.27 -11.88 -10.91
CA MET A 66 9.09 -13.01 -10.46
C MET A 66 8.44 -14.36 -10.80
N GLU A 67 7.14 -14.52 -10.60
CA GLU A 67 6.40 -15.74 -10.97
C GLU A 67 6.44 -16.02 -12.47
N ILE A 68 6.29 -14.96 -13.29
CA ILE A 68 6.45 -15.07 -14.75
C ILE A 68 7.87 -15.54 -15.11
N LEU A 69 8.91 -14.99 -14.47
CA LEU A 69 10.29 -15.40 -14.73
C LEU A 69 10.54 -16.85 -14.28
N ILE A 70 10.01 -17.26 -13.12
CA ILE A 70 10.14 -18.65 -12.64
C ILE A 70 9.44 -19.65 -13.58
N SER A 71 8.35 -19.24 -14.23
CA SER A 71 7.63 -20.07 -15.19
C SER A 71 8.14 -19.97 -16.62
N THR A 72 9.06 -19.03 -16.90
CA THR A 72 9.69 -18.89 -18.21
C THR A 72 10.72 -19.99 -18.39
N ASP A 73 10.80 -20.54 -19.60
CA ASP A 73 11.79 -21.55 -19.94
C ASP A 73 13.23 -21.07 -19.64
N PHE A 74 14.05 -21.96 -19.07
CA PHE A 74 15.37 -21.60 -18.56
C PHE A 74 16.27 -21.00 -19.65
N GLY A 75 16.18 -21.52 -20.87
CA GLY A 75 16.92 -21.02 -22.03
C GLY A 75 16.47 -19.64 -22.51
N ALA A 76 15.21 -19.27 -22.25
CA ALA A 76 14.64 -17.98 -22.65
C ALA A 76 14.85 -16.85 -21.63
N LEU A 77 15.31 -17.18 -20.41
CA LEU A 77 15.59 -16.19 -19.37
C LEU A 77 16.72 -15.23 -19.78
N SER A 78 16.40 -13.94 -19.77
CA SER A 78 17.30 -12.84 -20.15
C SER A 78 16.97 -11.55 -19.38
N ASP A 79 17.94 -10.65 -19.32
CA ASP A 79 17.81 -9.31 -18.75
C ASP A 79 16.78 -8.49 -19.52
N SER A 80 15.91 -7.79 -18.81
CA SER A 80 14.97 -6.85 -19.42
C SER A 80 14.33 -5.94 -18.36
N SER A 81 13.39 -5.11 -18.80
CA SER A 81 12.70 -4.13 -17.99
C SER A 81 11.29 -3.89 -18.49
N GLU A 82 10.41 -3.45 -17.60
CA GLU A 82 9.06 -2.99 -17.94
C GLU A 82 8.67 -1.75 -17.12
N VAL A 83 7.75 -0.97 -17.66
CA VAL A 83 7.16 0.16 -16.95
C VAL A 83 5.77 -0.23 -16.47
N VAL A 84 5.52 -0.06 -15.17
CA VAL A 84 4.23 -0.31 -14.53
C VAL A 84 3.66 0.99 -14.00
N ASN A 85 2.39 1.26 -14.27
CA ASN A 85 1.68 2.40 -13.70
C ASN A 85 0.97 1.98 -12.41
N ILE A 86 1.30 2.63 -11.29
CA ILE A 86 0.67 2.42 -9.99
C ILE A 86 0.14 3.77 -9.53
N ASN A 87 -1.18 3.89 -9.41
CA ASN A 87 -1.86 5.10 -8.95
C ASN A 87 -1.44 6.38 -9.70
N GLY A 88 -1.20 6.27 -11.01
CA GLY A 88 -0.83 7.40 -11.87
C GLY A 88 0.68 7.71 -11.88
N GLN A 89 1.48 7.01 -11.08
CA GLN A 89 2.94 7.09 -11.11
C GLN A 89 3.53 5.91 -11.89
N ASN A 90 4.47 6.19 -12.78
CA ASN A 90 5.20 5.16 -13.51
C ASN A 90 6.41 4.70 -12.69
N TYR A 91 6.56 3.39 -12.56
CA TYR A 91 7.70 2.72 -11.95
C TYR A 91 8.35 1.81 -12.97
N THR A 92 9.68 1.72 -12.95
CA THR A 92 10.44 0.85 -13.84
C THR A 92 10.88 -0.38 -13.07
N ILE A 93 10.31 -1.53 -13.42
CA ILE A 93 10.76 -2.83 -12.92
C ILE A 93 11.84 -3.33 -13.87
N THR A 94 12.98 -3.70 -13.32
CA THR A 94 14.11 -4.25 -14.06
C THR A 94 14.43 -5.63 -13.52
N TRP A 95 14.91 -6.52 -14.37
CA TRP A 95 15.43 -7.79 -13.92
C TRP A 95 16.74 -8.16 -14.61
N THR A 96 17.62 -8.77 -13.83
CA THR A 96 18.92 -9.27 -14.27
C THR A 96 19.00 -10.76 -14.01
N VAL A 97 19.51 -11.49 -15.00
CA VAL A 97 19.65 -12.93 -15.07
C VAL A 97 21.12 -13.23 -15.33
N VAL A 98 21.80 -13.79 -14.34
CA VAL A 98 23.22 -14.14 -14.46
C VAL A 98 23.43 -15.61 -14.12
N ASN A 99 24.35 -16.28 -14.80
CA ASN A 99 24.76 -17.60 -14.37
C ASN A 99 25.40 -17.49 -12.98
N MET A 100 25.05 -18.43 -12.10
CA MET A 100 25.51 -18.44 -10.72
C MET A 100 26.52 -19.55 -10.50
N ASP A 101 27.47 -19.35 -9.60
CA ASP A 101 28.34 -20.38 -9.03
C ASP A 101 27.63 -20.97 -7.78
N MET A 102 27.37 -22.27 -7.80
CA MET A 102 26.66 -23.01 -6.75
C MET A 102 27.60 -23.75 -5.79
N ASP A 103 28.83 -24.09 -6.20
CA ASP A 103 29.75 -24.91 -5.41
C ASP A 103 30.94 -24.14 -4.81
N GLY A 104 31.12 -22.88 -5.21
CA GLY A 104 32.11 -21.95 -4.68
C GLY A 104 33.49 -22.06 -5.32
N ASP A 105 33.60 -22.68 -6.50
CA ASP A 105 34.85 -22.80 -7.26
C ASP A 105 35.17 -21.57 -8.13
N ALA A 106 34.33 -20.54 -8.09
CA ALA A 106 34.36 -19.32 -8.89
C ALA A 106 34.07 -19.51 -10.40
N VAL A 107 33.50 -20.65 -10.80
CA VAL A 107 33.06 -20.94 -12.16
C VAL A 107 31.52 -21.06 -12.18
N PRO A 108 30.81 -20.11 -12.82
CA PRO A 108 29.36 -20.17 -12.89
C PRO A 108 28.85 -21.41 -13.65
N GLU A 109 27.88 -22.13 -13.08
CA GLU A 109 27.27 -23.26 -13.77
C GLU A 109 26.30 -22.82 -14.85
N THR A 110 26.29 -23.56 -15.97
CA THR A 110 25.41 -23.28 -17.09
C THR A 110 23.94 -23.66 -16.82
N ASN A 111 23.70 -24.46 -15.78
CA ASN A 111 22.37 -24.94 -15.40
C ASN A 111 21.79 -24.21 -14.17
N ALA A 112 22.40 -23.12 -13.73
CA ALA A 112 21.92 -22.32 -12.61
C ALA A 112 21.98 -20.83 -12.95
N LYS A 113 20.85 -20.15 -12.78
CA LYS A 113 20.72 -18.70 -13.01
C LYS A 113 20.21 -18.02 -11.75
N LEU A 114 20.91 -16.96 -11.34
CA LEU A 114 20.45 -15.99 -10.36
C LEU A 114 19.59 -14.95 -11.08
N VAL A 115 18.35 -14.81 -10.63
CA VAL A 115 17.40 -13.81 -11.14
C VAL A 115 17.13 -12.80 -10.05
N VAL A 116 17.39 -11.52 -10.33
CA VAL A 116 17.11 -10.39 -9.45
C VAL A 116 16.10 -9.50 -10.14
N VAL A 117 14.95 -9.27 -9.52
CA VAL A 117 13.92 -8.33 -9.98
C VAL A 117 13.92 -7.13 -9.03
N SER A 118 14.01 -5.90 -9.54
CA SER A 118 14.12 -4.69 -8.73
C SER A 118 13.37 -3.51 -9.31
N VAL A 119 13.11 -2.49 -8.48
CA VAL A 119 12.49 -1.23 -8.90
C VAL A 119 13.56 -0.14 -8.97
N THR A 120 13.75 0.46 -10.15
CA THR A 120 14.82 1.45 -10.37
C THR A 120 14.68 2.68 -9.48
N GLU A 121 13.46 3.14 -9.25
CA GLU A 121 13.18 4.35 -8.48
C GLU A 121 13.17 4.14 -6.96
N VAL A 122 13.18 2.88 -6.49
CA VAL A 122 13.10 2.54 -5.05
C VAL A 122 14.27 1.62 -4.65
N PRO A 123 15.42 2.21 -4.28
CA PRO A 123 16.60 1.44 -3.87
C PRO A 123 16.29 0.50 -2.70
N GLY A 124 16.87 -0.71 -2.75
CA GLY A 124 16.69 -1.73 -1.72
C GLY A 124 15.39 -2.53 -1.85
N ARG A 125 14.58 -2.28 -2.88
CA ARG A 125 13.38 -3.06 -3.16
C ARG A 125 13.59 -4.02 -4.32
N SER A 126 13.98 -5.24 -3.98
CA SER A 126 14.24 -6.30 -4.93
C SER A 126 13.78 -7.65 -4.40
N LEU A 127 13.49 -8.55 -5.34
CA LEU A 127 13.30 -9.97 -5.10
C LEU A 127 14.42 -10.71 -5.82
N THR A 128 14.96 -11.72 -5.15
CA THR A 128 16.04 -12.54 -5.70
C THR A 128 15.61 -13.99 -5.62
N THR A 129 15.85 -14.74 -6.69
CA THR A 129 15.64 -16.19 -6.74
C THR A 129 16.73 -16.87 -7.54
N ILE A 130 16.89 -18.17 -7.32
CA ILE A 130 17.77 -19.02 -8.10
C ILE A 130 16.87 -19.98 -8.88
N ILE A 131 17.09 -20.06 -10.18
CA ILE A 131 16.42 -21.02 -11.06
C ILE A 131 17.48 -22.03 -11.48
N VAL A 132 17.20 -23.31 -11.25
CA VAL A 132 18.10 -24.41 -11.60
C VAL A 132 17.40 -25.25 -12.64
N ASP A 133 18.06 -25.43 -13.78
CA ASP A 133 17.66 -26.41 -14.78
C ASP A 133 18.17 -27.79 -14.36
N ASN A 134 17.24 -28.73 -14.29
CA ASN A 134 17.51 -30.13 -13.95
C ASN A 134 17.10 -31.09 -15.07
N GLU A 135 16.78 -30.57 -16.26
CA GLU A 135 16.50 -31.39 -17.43
C GLU A 135 17.68 -32.33 -17.70
N GLY A 136 17.40 -33.64 -17.76
CA GLY A 136 18.39 -34.67 -18.03
C GLY A 136 19.15 -35.25 -16.81
N ARG A 137 18.96 -34.74 -15.59
CA ARG A 137 19.60 -35.31 -14.38
C ARG A 137 18.71 -36.25 -13.56
N ILE A 138 17.40 -36.27 -13.81
CA ILE A 138 16.45 -37.21 -13.16
C ILE A 138 16.33 -38.49 -14.00
N GLY A 139 17.44 -39.19 -14.20
CA GLY A 139 17.41 -40.59 -14.64
C GLY A 139 17.16 -41.48 -13.42
N LYS A 140 16.01 -42.15 -13.34
CA LYS A 140 15.81 -43.20 -12.34
C LYS A 140 16.87 -44.27 -12.61
N ILE A 141 17.82 -44.43 -11.70
CA ILE A 141 18.82 -45.51 -11.77
C ILE A 141 18.01 -46.81 -11.64
N SER A 142 17.79 -47.51 -12.76
CA SER A 142 17.17 -48.84 -12.81
C SER A 142 18.22 -49.91 -12.61
#